data_AF-A0A3C1WSA5-F1
#
_entry.id   AF-A0A3C1WSA5-F1
#
_cell.length_a   1.000
_cell.length_b   1.000
_cell.length_c   1.000
_cell.angle_alpha   90.00
_cell.angle_beta   90.00
_cell.angle_gamma   90.00
#
_symmetry.space_group_name_H-M   'P 1'
#
loop_
_entity.id
_entity.type
_entity.pdbx_description
1 polymer ?
#
loop_
_entity_poly.entity_id
_entity_poly.type
_entity_poly.pdbx_seq_one_letter_code
_entity_poly.pdbx_strand_id
1 'polypeptide(L)'
;MSSDDRIDDHSLDSADRSIGEKSDSDNRSVAERSNSADDYKWTAAGRSVASKYSDIIDLPRPELHHQRMDILNRAKIFAPFDALRGFDEEIKEVDKETAIDISETYTSDPQD
;
A
#
# COMPACT_ATOMS: atom_id res chain seq x y z
N MET A 1 -19.25 -40.10 51.31
CA MET A 1 -19.97 -40.61 50.12
C MET A 1 -20.91 -39.49 49.69
N SER A 2 -20.52 -38.72 48.68
CA SER A 2 -21.31 -37.61 48.15
C SER A 2 -22.03 -38.13 46.91
N SER A 3 -23.34 -38.03 46.89
CA SER A 3 -24.21 -38.53 45.81
C SER A 3 -24.02 -37.72 44.54
N ASP A 4 -23.92 -38.43 43.43
CA ASP A 4 -23.82 -37.96 42.05
C ASP A 4 -25.25 -37.76 41.52
N ASP A 5 -25.71 -36.52 41.41
CA ASP A 5 -26.98 -36.15 40.76
C ASP A 5 -26.66 -35.46 39.42
N ARG A 6 -26.82 -36.22 38.34
CA ARG A 6 -26.95 -35.73 36.96
C ARG A 6 -28.40 -35.33 36.72
N ILE A 7 -28.63 -34.20 36.03
CA ILE A 7 -29.80 -33.77 35.23
C ILE A 7 -29.68 -32.23 35.12
N ASP A 8 -29.93 -31.52 34.04
CA ASP A 8 -29.93 -31.71 32.58
C ASP A 8 -29.79 -30.26 32.07
N ASP A 9 -28.75 -29.95 31.30
CA ASP A 9 -28.53 -28.60 30.79
C ASP A 9 -29.56 -28.27 29.71
N HIS A 10 -30.26 -27.15 29.92
CA HIS A 10 -31.37 -26.69 29.13
C HIS A 10 -30.90 -26.05 27.82
N SER A 11 -31.57 -26.45 26.75
CA SER A 11 -31.85 -25.62 25.58
C SER A 11 -30.66 -25.29 24.67
N LEU A 12 -30.44 -26.16 23.67
CA LEU A 12 -29.88 -25.75 22.38
C LEU A 12 -30.88 -24.78 21.73
N ASP A 13 -30.73 -23.49 22.02
CA ASP A 13 -31.38 -22.45 21.25
C ASP A 13 -30.88 -22.56 19.82
N SER A 14 -31.76 -23.09 18.99
CA SER A 14 -31.57 -23.23 17.57
C SER A 14 -31.78 -21.85 16.94
N ALA A 15 -30.92 -21.53 15.98
CA ALA A 15 -30.97 -20.35 15.11
C ALA A 15 -30.30 -19.07 15.61
N ASP A 16 -28.97 -19.13 15.80
CA ASP A 16 -28.10 -18.04 15.35
C ASP A 16 -27.54 -18.38 13.97
N ARG A 17 -27.44 -17.33 13.14
CA ARG A 17 -26.97 -17.27 11.74
C ARG A 17 -28.01 -17.56 10.67
N SER A 18 -29.01 -16.68 10.63
CA SER A 18 -29.45 -16.15 9.33
C SER A 18 -28.24 -15.48 8.66
N ILE A 19 -27.45 -16.26 7.91
CA ILE A 19 -26.55 -15.74 6.90
C ILE A 19 -27.49 -15.21 5.83
N GLY A 20 -27.80 -13.92 5.92
CA GLY A 20 -28.44 -13.21 4.83
C GLY A 20 -27.67 -13.51 3.55
N GLU A 21 -28.36 -14.16 2.63
CA GLU A 21 -27.94 -14.35 1.25
C GLU A 21 -27.51 -12.98 0.72
N LYS A 22 -26.21 -12.73 0.69
CA LYS A 22 -25.68 -11.67 -0.14
C LYS A 22 -25.93 -12.20 -1.54
N SER A 23 -26.96 -11.68 -2.18
CA SER A 23 -27.12 -11.80 -3.62
C SER A 23 -25.81 -11.29 -4.22
N ASP A 24 -24.96 -12.21 -4.66
CA ASP A 24 -23.88 -11.94 -5.58
C ASP A 24 -24.55 -11.59 -6.92
N SER A 25 -25.22 -10.44 -6.96
CA SER A 25 -25.50 -9.76 -8.20
C SER A 25 -24.12 -9.42 -8.74
N ASP A 26 -23.68 -10.25 -9.69
CA ASP A 26 -22.50 -10.08 -10.51
C ASP A 26 -22.50 -8.67 -11.13
N ASN A 27 -22.07 -7.69 -10.35
CA ASN A 27 -21.64 -6.39 -10.82
C ASN A 27 -20.19 -6.49 -11.33
N ARG A 28 -19.88 -7.57 -12.06
CA ARG A 28 -18.94 -7.45 -13.16
C ARG A 28 -19.71 -6.80 -14.31
N SER A 29 -20.04 -5.51 -14.13
CA SER A 29 -20.00 -4.63 -15.29
C SER A 29 -18.61 -4.88 -15.87
N VAL A 30 -18.59 -5.46 -17.07
CA VAL A 30 -17.39 -5.54 -17.88
C VAL A 30 -17.01 -4.09 -18.07
N ALA A 31 -16.19 -3.58 -17.15
CA ALA A 31 -15.60 -2.26 -17.25
C ALA A 31 -14.98 -2.26 -18.62
N GLU A 32 -15.65 -1.54 -19.52
CA GLU A 32 -15.24 -1.32 -20.88
C GLU A 32 -13.75 -1.02 -20.78
N ARG A 33 -12.93 -1.90 -21.35
CA ARG A 33 -11.51 -1.67 -21.50
C ARG A 33 -11.42 -0.44 -22.40
N SER A 34 -11.51 0.73 -21.81
CA SER A 34 -11.01 1.95 -22.40
C SER A 34 -9.54 1.64 -22.63
N ASN A 35 -9.22 1.32 -23.89
CA ASN A 35 -7.86 1.37 -24.38
C ASN A 35 -7.44 2.84 -24.28
N SER A 36 -7.04 3.20 -23.07
CA SER A 36 -6.48 4.47 -22.67
C SER A 36 -5.26 4.71 -23.55
N ALA A 37 -5.04 5.96 -23.93
CA ALA A 37 -4.15 6.39 -25.00
C ALA A 37 -2.65 6.05 -24.84
N ASP A 38 -2.24 5.13 -23.95
CA ASP A 38 -0.87 5.01 -23.45
C ASP A 38 -0.41 3.57 -23.22
N ASP A 39 -0.75 2.62 -24.10
CA ASP A 39 0.01 1.37 -24.15
C ASP A 39 1.40 1.68 -24.74
N TYR A 40 2.29 2.22 -23.89
CA TYR A 40 3.66 2.64 -24.22
C TYR A 40 4.42 1.58 -25.03
N LYS A 41 4.14 0.30 -24.76
CA LYS A 41 4.69 -0.87 -25.46
C LYS A 41 4.45 -0.86 -26.98
N TRP A 42 3.34 -0.29 -27.45
CA TRP A 42 2.99 -0.25 -28.87
C TRP A 42 3.40 1.05 -29.59
N THR A 43 3.89 2.04 -28.84
CA THR A 43 4.40 3.29 -29.42
C THR A 43 5.76 3.08 -30.10
N ALA A 44 6.16 3.98 -31.01
CA ALA A 44 7.48 3.94 -31.61
C ALA A 44 8.60 4.06 -30.55
N ALA A 45 8.40 4.89 -29.53
CA ALA A 45 9.33 5.07 -28.42
C ALA A 45 9.49 3.79 -27.59
N GLY A 46 8.38 3.14 -27.21
CA GLY A 46 8.45 1.89 -26.44
C GLY A 46 9.09 0.74 -27.23
N ARG A 47 8.86 0.65 -28.53
CA ARG A 47 9.56 -0.33 -29.39
C ARG A 47 11.06 -0.07 -29.48
N SER A 48 11.47 1.19 -29.62
CA SER A 48 12.89 1.56 -29.62
C SER A 48 13.59 1.19 -28.30
N VAL A 49 12.94 1.47 -27.16
CA VAL A 49 13.43 1.10 -25.83
C VAL A 49 13.49 -0.41 -25.65
N ALA A 50 12.48 -1.15 -26.11
CA ALA A 50 12.48 -2.61 -26.07
C ALA A 50 13.65 -3.20 -26.88
N SER A 51 13.93 -2.67 -28.09
CA SER A 51 15.09 -3.09 -28.88
C SER A 51 16.42 -2.78 -28.19
N LYS A 52 16.53 -1.59 -27.57
CA LYS A 52 17.75 -1.15 -26.87
C LYS A 52 18.15 -2.07 -25.71
N TYR A 53 17.17 -2.65 -25.01
CA TYR A 53 17.38 -3.51 -23.84
C TYR A 53 17.00 -4.98 -24.10
N SER A 54 16.98 -5.39 -25.38
CA SER A 54 16.57 -6.74 -25.79
C SER A 54 17.45 -7.85 -25.21
N ASP A 55 18.68 -7.53 -24.85
CA ASP A 55 19.65 -8.41 -24.21
C ASP A 55 19.39 -8.67 -22.71
N ILE A 56 18.65 -7.77 -22.04
CA ILE A 56 18.42 -7.85 -20.58
C ILE A 56 16.95 -7.96 -20.17
N ILE A 57 16.00 -7.65 -21.05
CA ILE A 57 14.57 -7.55 -20.67
C ILE A 57 13.95 -8.90 -20.29
N ASP A 58 14.40 -9.98 -20.94
CA ASP A 58 13.91 -11.35 -20.70
C ASP A 58 14.79 -12.13 -19.72
N LEU A 59 15.89 -11.53 -19.25
CA LEU A 59 16.75 -12.15 -18.24
C LEU A 59 16.06 -12.20 -16.87
N PRO A 60 16.36 -13.22 -16.03
CA PRO A 60 15.83 -13.25 -14.68
C PRO A 60 16.28 -12.00 -13.91
N ARG A 61 15.40 -11.53 -13.01
CA ARG A 61 15.76 -10.44 -12.10
C ARG A 61 16.99 -10.85 -11.27
N PRO A 62 17.95 -9.93 -11.06
CA PRO A 62 19.11 -10.21 -10.21
C PRO A 62 18.70 -10.69 -8.82
N GLU A 63 19.53 -11.57 -8.25
CA GLU A 63 19.32 -12.05 -6.89
C GLU A 63 19.48 -10.90 -5.88
N LEU A 64 18.56 -10.82 -4.93
CA LEU A 64 18.65 -9.86 -3.83
C LEU A 64 19.61 -10.41 -2.76
N HIS A 65 20.83 -9.89 -2.72
CA HIS A 65 21.83 -10.31 -1.71
C HIS A 65 21.61 -9.68 -0.33
N HIS A 66 20.78 -8.64 -0.24
CA HIS A 66 20.52 -7.92 1.01
C HIS A 66 19.28 -8.46 1.71
N GLN A 67 19.39 -8.66 3.02
CA GLN A 67 18.25 -9.01 3.86
C GLN A 67 17.22 -7.88 3.87
N ARG A 68 15.93 -8.25 3.80
CA ARG A 68 14.86 -7.30 4.04
C ARG A 68 15.00 -6.75 5.44
N MET A 69 15.09 -5.43 5.58
CA MET A 69 15.09 -4.75 6.87
C MET A 69 13.86 -5.17 7.69
N ASP A 70 14.02 -5.34 8.99
CA ASP A 70 12.89 -5.55 9.90
C ASP A 70 12.00 -4.31 10.00
N ILE A 71 10.69 -4.50 10.21
CA ILE A 71 9.71 -3.41 10.33
C ILE A 71 10.05 -2.48 11.48
N LEU A 72 10.53 -2.99 12.62
CA LEU A 72 10.92 -2.14 13.75
C LEU A 72 12.14 -1.27 13.42
N ASN A 73 13.10 -1.81 12.67
CA ASN A 73 14.24 -1.04 12.20
C ASN A 73 13.84 0.00 11.16
N ARG A 74 12.83 -0.28 10.32
CA ARG A 74 12.21 0.76 9.46
C ARG A 74 11.56 1.87 10.30
N ALA A 75 10.82 1.52 11.36
CA ALA A 75 10.14 2.50 12.22
C ALA A 75 11.12 3.45 12.92
N LYS A 76 12.30 2.95 13.30
CA LYS A 76 13.36 3.78 13.91
C LYS A 76 13.81 4.95 13.04
N ILE A 77 13.67 4.88 11.72
CA ILE A 77 13.99 5.99 10.81
C ILE A 77 13.12 7.22 11.13
N PHE A 78 11.92 7.00 11.67
CA PHE A 78 10.97 8.04 12.05
C PHE A 78 11.02 8.41 13.55
N ALA A 79 11.82 7.69 14.35
CA ALA A 79 11.99 7.99 15.77
C ALA A 79 12.44 9.44 16.07
N PRO A 80 13.31 10.10 15.25
CA PRO A 80 13.67 11.49 15.47
C PRO A 80 12.49 12.47 15.49
N PHE A 81 11.38 12.13 14.85
CA PHE A 81 10.20 12.99 14.74
C PHE A 81 9.05 12.56 15.65
N ASP A 82 9.20 11.47 16.40
CA ASP A 82 8.14 10.95 17.26
C ASP A 82 7.78 11.92 18.39
N ALA A 83 8.77 12.70 18.87
CA ALA A 83 8.57 13.74 19.87
C ALA A 83 7.76 14.95 19.35
N LEU A 84 7.66 15.14 18.03
CA LEU A 84 6.86 16.19 17.42
C LEU A 84 5.37 15.81 17.34
N ARG A 85 5.05 14.53 17.55
CA ARG A 85 3.67 14.07 17.55
C ARG A 85 2.92 14.69 18.72
N GLY A 86 1.89 15.48 18.43
CA GLY A 86 1.07 16.16 19.44
C GLY A 86 1.32 17.66 19.59
N PHE A 87 2.30 18.22 18.87
CA PHE A 87 2.53 19.67 18.75
C PHE A 87 2.00 20.22 17.41
N ASP A 88 0.88 19.66 16.93
CA ASP A 88 0.35 19.93 15.60
C ASP A 88 -0.11 21.40 15.42
N GLU A 89 -0.44 22.09 16.52
CA GLU A 89 -0.83 23.51 16.49
C GLU A 89 0.40 24.41 16.35
N GLU A 90 1.43 24.16 17.15
CA GLU A 90 2.69 24.91 17.14
C GLU A 90 3.46 24.71 15.83
N ILE A 91 3.46 23.49 15.27
CA ILE A 91 4.07 23.20 13.96
C ILE A 91 3.39 23.99 12.84
N LYS A 92 2.05 24.08 12.84
CA LYS A 92 1.30 24.87 11.85
C LYS A 92 1.58 26.36 11.94
N GLU A 93 1.93 26.86 13.11
CA GLU A 93 2.33 28.26 13.29
C GLU A 93 3.72 28.50 12.72
N VAL A 94 4.69 27.61 12.99
CA VAL A 94 6.06 27.68 12.45
C VAL A 94 6.11 27.46 10.94
N ASP A 95 5.28 26.56 10.38
CA ASP A 95 5.20 26.32 8.94
C ASP A 95 4.79 27.59 8.17
N LYS A 96 3.92 28.44 8.75
CA LYS A 96 3.52 29.71 8.14
C LYS A 96 4.65 30.72 8.11
N GLU A 97 5.55 30.68 9.09
CA GLU A 97 6.67 31.61 9.24
C GLU A 97 7.91 31.16 8.45
N THR A 98 8.12 29.85 8.33
CA THR A 98 9.33 29.25 7.75
C THR A 98 9.09 28.60 6.40
N ALA A 99 7.92 28.81 5.78
CA ALA A 99 7.56 28.25 4.48
C ALA A 99 8.64 28.51 3.43
N ILE A 100 9.55 27.55 3.26
CA ILE A 100 10.48 27.48 2.15
C ILE A 100 9.67 26.94 0.97
N ASP A 101 9.56 27.73 -0.08
CA ASP A 101 9.03 27.24 -1.35
C ASP A 101 9.99 26.20 -1.93
N ILE A 102 9.70 24.92 -1.65
CA ILE A 102 10.50 23.78 -2.11
C ILE A 102 10.58 23.68 -3.65
N SER A 103 9.78 24.45 -4.39
CA SER A 103 9.83 24.48 -5.86
C SER A 103 11.07 25.19 -6.43
N GLU A 104 11.72 26.10 -5.67
CA GLU A 104 12.88 26.85 -6.17
C GLU A 104 14.21 26.07 -6.09
N THR A 105 14.31 25.04 -5.24
CA THR A 105 15.60 24.41 -4.88
C THR A 105 16.18 23.43 -5.92
N TYR A 106 15.43 23.08 -6.97
CA TYR A 106 15.87 22.14 -8.02
C TYR A 106 16.34 22.80 -9.32
N THR A 107 16.37 24.15 -9.39
CA THR A 107 16.70 24.87 -10.64
C THR A 107 18.17 25.31 -10.72
N SER A 108 19.00 24.97 -9.73
CA SER A 108 20.40 25.43 -9.64
C SER A 108 21.46 24.44 -10.11
N ASP A 109 21.10 23.30 -10.71
CA ASP A 109 22.09 22.40 -11.33
C ASP A 109 22.60 23.00 -12.66
N PRO A 110 23.88 23.39 -12.78
CA PRO A 110 24.47 23.76 -14.05
C PRO A 110 24.53 22.51 -14.92
N GLN A 111 23.80 22.52 -16.04
CA GLN A 111 23.94 21.50 -17.07
C GLN A 111 25.24 21.79 -17.83
N ASP A 112 26.28 20.99 -17.58
CA ASP A 112 27.49 20.90 -18.43
C ASP A 112 27.21 20.15 -19.74
#